data_AF-A0A954DJG7-F1
#
_entry.id   AF-A0A954DJG7-F1
#
_cell.length_a   1.000
_cell.length_b   1.000
_cell.length_c   1.000
_cell.angle_alpha   90.00
_cell.angle_beta   90.00
_cell.angle_gamma   90.00
#
_symmetry.space_group_name_H-M   'P 1'
#
loop_
_entity.id
_entity.type
_entity.pdbx_description
1 polymer ?
#
loop_
_entity_poly.entity_id
_entity_poly.type
_entity_poly.pdbx_seq_one_letter_code
_entity_poly.pdbx_strand_id
1 'polypeptide(L)'
;MEHVPIVPVSSRRHNSRVIVRRSLRWLRERSLVDACRRSRALHRRRRSSPTRDLGYLRAVTTNEEIRGFASAAAFGRWLEKEHARSKGLWLKIPKKGSGQKGPSYAEALDEALRFGWIDGQKAKHDDDFFLQRFTPRTPRSKWSKINRDKVEVLIAAGRMEAAGLAVIEAAKKDGRWEAAYDPPSKATVPDDLRAALDADPKAAAFFATLSSANRFAILYRVQEAKRPETRARRIANFVAMCARGETIH
;
A
#
# COMPACT_ATOMS: atom_id res chain seq x y z
N MET A 1 -27.89 -33.47 -73.34
CA MET A 1 -27.75 -32.59 -72.17
C MET A 1 -29.00 -32.81 -71.33
N GLU A 2 -28.78 -33.47 -70.20
CA GLU A 2 -29.69 -34.28 -69.37
C GLU A 2 -30.77 -33.44 -68.65
N HIS A 3 -32.05 -33.83 -68.79
CA HIS A 3 -32.90 -34.64 -67.90
C HIS A 3 -33.56 -33.90 -66.71
N VAL A 4 -34.85 -33.66 -66.95
CA VAL A 4 -36.03 -33.45 -66.08
C VAL A 4 -36.44 -34.82 -65.47
N PRO A 5 -37.26 -35.04 -64.41
CA PRO A 5 -37.72 -34.22 -63.25
C PRO A 5 -38.00 -35.01 -61.91
N ILE A 6 -38.73 -34.36 -60.96
CA ILE A 6 -39.59 -34.78 -59.79
C ILE A 6 -39.43 -36.18 -59.15
N VAL A 7 -39.42 -36.30 -57.80
CA VAL A 7 -40.46 -36.84 -56.86
C VAL A 7 -39.84 -36.97 -55.43
N PRO A 8 -40.56 -36.67 -54.32
CA PRO A 8 -40.14 -36.99 -52.95
C PRO A 8 -40.69 -38.36 -52.50
N VAL A 9 -39.92 -39.19 -51.76
CA VAL A 9 -40.47 -40.35 -51.04
C VAL A 9 -39.72 -40.68 -49.73
N SER A 10 -40.57 -40.92 -48.74
CA SER A 10 -40.46 -41.54 -47.42
C SER A 10 -39.66 -42.85 -47.29
N SER A 11 -39.47 -43.26 -46.02
CA SER A 11 -39.40 -44.66 -45.54
C SER A 11 -38.00 -45.25 -45.40
N ARG A 12 -37.72 -46.17 -44.47
CA ARG A 12 -38.38 -46.70 -43.26
C ARG A 12 -37.30 -47.51 -42.55
N ARG A 13 -37.40 -47.55 -41.21
CA ARG A 13 -37.21 -48.71 -40.31
C ARG A 13 -35.99 -49.63 -40.54
N HIS A 14 -35.18 -49.80 -39.49
CA HIS A 14 -35.26 -50.99 -38.63
C HIS A 14 -34.46 -50.73 -37.33
N ASN A 15 -35.04 -50.88 -36.13
CA ASN A 15 -35.23 -52.14 -35.39
C ASN A 15 -33.87 -52.68 -34.91
N SER A 16 -33.63 -53.04 -33.66
CA SER A 16 -34.56 -53.44 -32.60
C SER A 16 -33.77 -53.81 -31.35
N ARG A 17 -34.50 -53.98 -30.25
CA ARG A 17 -34.23 -54.76 -29.04
C ARG A 17 -33.72 -54.01 -27.80
N VAL A 18 -34.24 -54.23 -26.59
CA VAL A 18 -35.49 -54.83 -26.04
C VAL A 18 -35.31 -54.86 -24.52
N ILE A 19 -36.43 -54.92 -23.77
CA ILE A 19 -36.59 -55.30 -22.34
C ILE A 19 -36.13 -54.26 -21.29
N VAL A 20 -36.80 -53.98 -20.16
CA VAL A 20 -38.15 -54.12 -19.55
C VAL A 20 -37.92 -54.16 -18.03
N ARG A 21 -38.60 -53.24 -17.31
CA ARG A 21 -39.08 -53.27 -15.91
C ARG A 21 -38.12 -53.30 -14.71
N ARG A 22 -38.34 -52.31 -13.82
CA ARG A 22 -38.86 -52.36 -12.41
C ARG A 22 -38.43 -51.04 -11.73
N SER A 23 -39.14 -50.33 -10.85
CA SER A 23 -40.46 -50.43 -10.21
C SER A 23 -40.71 -49.10 -9.45
N LEU A 24 -41.97 -48.64 -9.47
CA LEU A 24 -42.74 -48.08 -8.34
C LEU A 24 -42.21 -46.91 -7.47
N ARG A 25 -43.05 -45.86 -7.43
CA ARG A 25 -43.60 -45.18 -6.22
C ARG A 25 -42.84 -43.97 -5.67
N TRP A 26 -43.37 -42.76 -5.94
CA TRP A 26 -43.29 -41.61 -5.04
C TRP A 26 -44.60 -40.80 -5.06
N LEU A 27 -45.28 -40.79 -3.91
CA LEU A 27 -46.39 -39.90 -3.51
C LEU A 27 -45.81 -38.48 -3.27
N ARG A 28 -46.40 -37.42 -3.82
CA ARG A 28 -47.31 -36.46 -3.15
C ARG A 28 -47.03 -36.27 -1.65
N GLU A 29 -46.60 -35.06 -1.28
CA GLU A 29 -47.23 -34.26 -0.22
C GLU A 29 -46.78 -32.78 -0.28
N ARG A 30 -47.76 -31.89 -0.17
CA ARG A 30 -47.67 -30.42 -0.09
C ARG A 30 -47.48 -30.03 1.38
N SER A 31 -46.77 -28.94 1.69
CA SER A 31 -47.25 -27.89 2.60
C SER A 31 -46.25 -26.73 2.77
N LEU A 32 -46.67 -25.56 2.26
CA LEU A 32 -46.63 -24.22 2.87
C LEU A 32 -45.29 -23.56 3.28
N VAL A 33 -44.91 -22.62 2.41
CA VAL A 33 -44.12 -21.40 2.70
C VAL A 33 -45.02 -20.42 3.46
N ASP A 34 -44.64 -20.03 4.69
CA ASP A 34 -44.56 -18.62 5.14
C ASP A 34 -44.39 -18.47 6.66
N ALA A 35 -43.77 -17.35 7.03
CA ALA A 35 -43.71 -16.71 8.34
C ALA A 35 -42.66 -17.20 9.36
N CYS A 36 -41.53 -16.49 9.44
CA CYS A 36 -41.08 -15.94 10.74
C CYS A 36 -40.10 -14.76 10.56
N ARG A 37 -40.64 -13.53 10.48
CA ARG A 37 -39.99 -12.36 11.09
C ARG A 37 -40.27 -12.44 12.59
N ARG A 38 -39.23 -12.45 13.44
CA ARG A 38 -39.09 -11.63 14.66
C ARG A 38 -37.87 -12.07 15.50
N SER A 39 -36.97 -11.10 15.67
CA SER A 39 -36.26 -10.75 16.91
C SER A 39 -35.42 -11.80 17.64
N ARG A 40 -34.09 -11.60 17.61
CA ARG A 40 -33.21 -11.64 18.80
C ARG A 40 -31.79 -11.16 18.45
N ALA A 41 -31.62 -9.84 18.43
CA ALA A 41 -30.31 -9.21 18.50
C ALA A 41 -29.96 -8.94 19.97
N LEU A 42 -29.47 -9.94 20.70
CA LEU A 42 -28.79 -9.73 21.99
C LEU A 42 -27.67 -10.76 22.16
N HIS A 43 -26.45 -10.23 22.27
CA HIS A 43 -25.33 -10.76 23.05
C HIS A 43 -24.65 -12.04 22.57
N ARG A 44 -23.67 -11.88 21.68
CA ARG A 44 -22.40 -12.62 21.78
C ARG A 44 -21.24 -11.64 21.96
N ARG A 45 -20.96 -11.31 23.22
CA ARG A 45 -19.64 -10.83 23.64
C ARG A 45 -18.63 -11.94 23.31
N ARG A 46 -17.93 -11.82 22.18
CA ARG A 46 -16.67 -12.53 22.01
C ARG A 46 -15.65 -11.81 22.88
N ARG A 47 -15.27 -12.43 23.99
CA ARG A 47 -14.06 -12.06 24.74
C ARG A 47 -12.88 -12.17 23.79
N SER A 48 -12.36 -11.03 23.34
CA SER A 48 -11.05 -10.94 22.70
C SER A 48 -9.99 -11.17 23.77
N SER A 49 -9.21 -12.26 23.64
CA SER A 49 -8.05 -12.52 24.49
C SER A 49 -7.02 -11.39 24.39
N PRO A 50 -6.51 -10.83 25.50
CA PRO A 50 -5.66 -9.65 25.49
C PRO A 50 -4.16 -9.96 25.30
N THR A 51 -3.78 -10.93 24.48
CA THR A 51 -2.39 -11.43 24.43
C THR A 51 -1.78 -11.53 23.03
N ARG A 52 -2.17 -10.65 22.11
CA ARG A 52 -1.49 -10.49 20.81
C ARG A 52 -1.19 -9.05 20.39
N ASP A 53 -1.25 -8.09 21.32
CA ASP A 53 -1.13 -6.66 20.98
C ASP A 53 0.20 -6.01 21.43
N LEU A 54 1.04 -6.72 22.20
CA LEU A 54 2.30 -6.16 22.74
C LEU A 54 3.44 -6.05 21.71
N GLY A 55 3.33 -6.67 20.53
CA GLY A 55 4.36 -6.58 19.49
C GLY A 55 4.19 -5.39 18.54
N TYR A 56 2.97 -4.87 18.38
CA TYR A 56 2.63 -3.91 17.32
C TYR A 56 2.74 -2.44 17.76
N LEU A 57 2.55 -2.17 19.06
CA LEU A 57 2.79 -0.86 19.68
C LEU A 57 4.27 -0.42 19.68
N ARG A 58 5.19 -1.26 19.19
CA ARG A 58 6.64 -1.04 19.26
C ARG A 58 7.20 -0.03 18.25
N ALA A 59 6.37 0.56 17.39
CA ALA A 59 6.80 1.56 16.40
C ALA A 59 6.34 3.00 16.70
N VAL A 60 5.48 3.21 17.70
CA VAL A 60 5.29 4.56 18.26
C VAL A 60 6.44 4.78 19.22
N THR A 61 7.46 5.52 18.79
CA THR A 61 8.46 6.07 19.70
C THR A 61 7.72 6.75 20.85
N THR A 62 7.98 6.30 22.08
CA THR A 62 7.11 6.42 23.26
C THR A 62 6.78 7.85 23.72
N ASN A 63 7.23 8.89 23.01
CA ASN A 63 7.05 10.30 23.38
C ASN A 63 6.40 11.19 22.29
N GLU A 64 6.00 10.67 21.13
CA GLU A 64 5.32 11.47 20.09
C GLU A 64 3.79 11.38 20.23
N GLU A 65 3.10 12.53 20.20
CA GLU A 65 1.65 12.64 20.34
C GLU A 65 0.92 11.96 19.16
N ILE A 66 -0.09 11.13 19.45
CA ILE A 66 -1.06 10.66 18.44
C ILE A 66 -2.24 11.64 18.41
N ARG A 67 -2.52 12.24 17.25
CA ARG A 67 -3.54 13.29 17.13
C ARG A 67 -4.35 13.17 15.86
N GLY A 68 -5.65 13.44 15.92
CA GLY A 68 -6.53 13.57 14.76
C GLY A 68 -6.98 15.02 14.55
N PHE A 69 -7.35 15.35 13.31
CA PHE A 69 -7.91 16.66 12.94
C PHE A 69 -9.15 16.49 12.08
N ALA A 70 -10.10 17.42 12.22
CA ALA A 70 -11.36 17.37 11.49
C ALA A 70 -11.22 17.62 9.96
N SER A 71 -10.13 18.26 9.53
CA SER A 71 -9.83 18.57 8.13
C SER A 71 -8.36 18.91 7.93
N ALA A 72 -7.93 19.01 6.67
CA ALA A 72 -6.59 19.49 6.30
C ALA A 72 -6.32 20.91 6.83
N ALA A 73 -7.28 21.83 6.68
CA ALA A 73 -7.16 23.19 7.22
C ALA A 73 -6.99 23.21 8.76
N ALA A 74 -7.62 22.27 9.48
CA ALA A 74 -7.42 22.15 10.93
C ALA A 74 -6.01 21.66 11.29
N PHE A 75 -5.43 20.78 10.48
CA PHE A 75 -4.03 20.36 10.63
C PHE A 75 -3.06 21.50 10.28
N GLY A 76 -3.31 22.24 9.20
CA GLY A 76 -2.55 23.43 8.82
C GLY A 76 -2.49 24.48 9.93
N ARG A 77 -3.63 24.83 10.55
CA ARG A 77 -3.68 25.75 11.70
C ARG A 77 -2.92 25.28 12.93
N TRP A 78 -2.77 23.96 13.10
CA TRP A 78 -1.93 23.42 14.16
C TRP A 78 -0.45 23.57 13.81
N LEU A 79 -0.08 23.30 12.55
CA LEU A 79 1.29 23.51 12.07
C LEU A 79 1.71 24.99 12.17
N GLU A 80 0.84 25.94 11.86
CA GLU A 80 1.10 27.38 12.04
C GLU A 80 1.65 27.71 13.43
N LYS A 81 1.13 27.04 14.46
CA LYS A 81 1.50 27.27 15.86
C LYS A 81 2.65 26.39 16.35
N GLU A 82 2.72 25.15 15.86
CA GLU A 82 3.58 24.11 16.44
C GLU A 82 4.76 23.69 15.55
N HIS A 83 4.84 24.14 14.29
CA HIS A 83 5.86 23.67 13.34
C HIS A 83 7.30 23.85 13.82
N ALA A 84 7.57 24.89 14.61
CA ALA A 84 8.90 25.19 15.17
C ALA A 84 9.11 24.61 16.59
N ARG A 85 8.05 24.18 17.28
CA ARG A 85 8.08 23.74 18.69
C ARG A 85 7.98 22.22 18.83
N SER A 86 7.15 21.60 18.02
CA SER A 86 6.92 20.16 18.05
C SER A 86 8.05 19.40 17.34
N LYS A 87 8.43 18.26 17.93
CA LYS A 87 9.38 17.32 17.32
C LYS A 87 8.73 16.39 16.30
N GLY A 88 7.39 16.42 16.22
CA GLY A 88 6.61 15.54 15.36
C GLY A 88 5.31 15.09 16.03
N LEU A 89 4.46 14.45 15.22
CA LEU A 89 3.28 13.74 15.70
C LEU A 89 3.02 12.49 14.86
N TRP A 90 2.18 11.62 15.39
CA TRP A 90 1.47 10.59 14.63
C TRP A 90 0.07 11.09 14.30
N LEU A 91 -0.15 11.45 13.03
CA LEU A 91 -1.45 11.91 12.55
C LEU A 91 -2.40 10.72 12.34
N LYS A 92 -3.55 10.74 12.99
CA LYS A 92 -4.69 9.85 12.70
C LYS A 92 -5.35 10.27 11.40
N ILE A 93 -5.25 9.44 10.38
CA ILE A 93 -5.83 9.65 9.05
C ILE A 93 -6.96 8.64 8.82
N PRO A 94 -8.17 9.08 8.45
CA PRO A 94 -9.27 8.18 8.15
C PRO A 94 -8.96 7.32 6.92
N LYS A 95 -9.29 6.03 7.01
CA LYS A 95 -9.23 5.12 5.86
C LYS A 95 -10.33 5.48 4.86
N LYS A 96 -10.04 5.26 3.58
CA LYS A 96 -11.03 5.45 2.51
C LYS A 96 -12.25 4.58 2.79
N GLY A 97 -13.43 5.20 2.86
CA GLY A 97 -14.70 4.52 3.09
C GLY A 97 -15.09 4.29 4.55
N SER A 98 -14.32 4.75 5.55
CA SER A 98 -14.70 4.62 6.96
C SER A 98 -15.83 5.56 7.39
N GLY A 99 -16.20 6.55 6.58
CA GLY A 99 -17.18 7.58 6.92
C GLY A 99 -16.67 8.62 7.94
N GLN A 100 -15.45 8.45 8.44
CA GLN A 100 -14.84 9.37 9.39
C GLN A 100 -14.31 10.64 8.70
N LYS A 101 -14.39 11.77 9.41
CA LYS A 101 -13.85 13.06 8.95
C LYS A 101 -12.35 13.16 9.24
N GLY A 102 -11.65 13.88 8.38
CA GLY A 102 -10.24 14.20 8.55
C GLY A 102 -9.55 14.46 7.22
N PRO A 103 -8.29 14.93 7.24
CA PRO A 103 -7.50 15.07 6.02
C PRO A 103 -7.24 13.69 5.39
N SER A 104 -7.22 13.62 4.07
CA SER A 104 -6.55 12.53 3.37
C SER A 104 -5.02 12.62 3.57
N TYR A 105 -4.31 11.52 3.28
CA TYR A 105 -2.85 11.54 3.31
C TYR A 105 -2.24 12.60 2.38
N ALA A 106 -2.79 12.75 1.17
CA ALA A 106 -2.28 13.71 0.21
C ALA A 106 -2.43 15.15 0.72
N GLU A 107 -3.60 15.49 1.28
CA GLU A 107 -3.83 16.80 1.86
C GLU A 107 -2.94 17.03 3.10
N ALA A 108 -2.82 16.05 3.99
CA ALA A 108 -1.94 16.16 5.15
C ALA A 108 -0.47 16.36 4.76
N LEU A 109 0.00 15.66 3.72
CA LEU A 109 1.34 15.85 3.20
C LEU A 109 1.54 17.25 2.63
N ASP A 110 0.59 17.75 1.85
CA ASP A 110 0.68 19.11 1.29
C ASP A 110 0.72 20.14 2.43
N GLU A 111 -0.13 20.02 3.45
CA GLU A 111 -0.09 20.88 4.64
C GLU A 111 1.25 20.81 5.37
N ALA A 112 1.83 19.62 5.56
CA ALA A 112 3.14 19.46 6.18
C ALA A 112 4.27 20.12 5.37
N LEU A 113 4.26 19.95 4.04
CA LEU A 113 5.29 20.49 3.16
C LEU A 113 5.33 22.02 3.20
N ARG A 114 4.18 22.71 3.35
CA ARG A 114 4.11 24.18 3.47
C ARG A 114 5.00 24.72 4.59
N PHE A 115 5.17 23.97 5.68
CA PHE A 115 5.97 24.35 6.85
C PHE A 115 7.35 23.68 6.91
N GLY A 116 7.78 22.99 5.84
CA GLY A 116 9.07 22.29 5.81
C GLY A 116 9.09 20.99 6.61
N TRP A 117 7.92 20.41 6.88
CA TRP A 117 7.78 19.09 7.47
C TRP A 117 7.78 17.99 6.40
N ILE A 118 7.94 16.74 6.83
CA ILE A 118 7.92 15.55 5.96
C ILE A 118 7.16 14.42 6.65
N ASP A 119 6.54 13.56 5.85
CA ASP A 119 6.02 12.29 6.30
C ASP A 119 7.13 11.27 6.57
N GLY A 120 6.83 10.28 7.41
CA GLY A 120 7.73 9.19 7.75
C GLY A 120 7.01 7.86 7.83
N GLN A 121 7.09 7.24 9.00
CA GLN A 121 6.54 5.90 9.21
C GLN A 121 5.02 5.88 9.15
N LYS A 122 4.49 4.78 8.63
CA LYS A 122 3.06 4.47 8.61
C LYS A 122 2.79 3.32 9.57
N ALA A 123 1.72 3.43 10.35
CA ALA A 123 1.26 2.37 11.24
C ALA A 123 -0.26 2.17 11.10
N LYS A 124 -0.75 0.97 11.40
CA LYS A 124 -2.19 0.74 11.58
C LYS A 124 -2.61 1.32 12.93
N HIS A 125 -3.86 1.76 13.04
CA HIS A 125 -4.42 2.23 14.31
C HIS A 125 -5.59 1.35 14.74
N ASP A 126 -6.70 1.45 14.02
CA ASP A 126 -7.94 0.73 14.27
C ASP A 126 -8.63 0.45 12.92
N ASP A 127 -9.90 0.05 12.93
CA ASP A 127 -10.67 -0.27 11.72
C ASP A 127 -10.90 0.96 10.82
N ASP A 128 -10.98 2.15 11.40
CA ASP A 128 -11.38 3.39 10.73
C ASP A 128 -10.19 4.28 10.35
N PHE A 129 -9.06 4.15 11.03
CA PHE A 129 -7.91 5.03 10.92
C PHE A 129 -6.60 4.27 10.72
N PHE A 130 -5.65 4.93 10.08
CA PHE A 130 -4.23 4.59 10.14
C PHE A 130 -3.45 5.78 10.69
N LEU A 131 -2.23 5.54 11.16
CA LEU A 131 -1.33 6.59 11.60
C LEU A 131 -0.28 6.88 10.53
N GLN A 132 -0.01 8.16 10.32
CA GLN A 132 1.13 8.62 9.53
C GLN A 132 1.96 9.56 10.38
N ARG A 133 3.24 9.24 10.57
CA ARG A 133 4.17 10.10 11.29
C ARG A 133 4.55 11.30 10.42
N PHE A 134 4.53 12.49 11.01
CA PHE A 134 5.02 13.73 10.40
C PHE A 134 6.01 14.41 11.35
N THR A 135 7.11 14.90 10.78
CA THR A 135 8.18 15.57 11.54
C THR A 135 8.74 16.76 10.78
N PRO A 136 9.30 17.77 11.48
CA PRO A 136 10.15 18.77 10.84
C PRO A 136 11.30 18.09 10.10
N ARG A 137 11.66 18.60 8.91
CA ARG A 137 12.88 18.14 8.23
C ARG A 137 14.11 18.58 9.04
N THR A 138 14.98 17.63 9.34
CA THR A 138 16.34 17.91 9.84
C THR A 138 17.24 18.39 8.70
N PRO A 139 18.39 19.06 8.99
CA PRO A 139 19.35 19.49 7.97
C PRO A 139 19.87 18.37 7.07
N ARG A 140 19.84 17.11 7.52
CA ARG A 140 20.29 15.94 6.73
C ARG A 140 19.16 15.22 6.01
N SER A 141 17.93 15.74 6.04
CA SER A 141 16.78 15.09 5.43
C SER A 141 16.93 15.08 3.91
N LYS A 142 16.83 13.90 3.32
CA LYS A 142 16.85 13.72 1.87
C LYS A 142 15.56 14.21 1.23
N TRP A 143 15.63 14.53 -0.05
CA TRP A 143 14.48 14.88 -0.87
C TRP A 143 14.16 13.75 -1.84
N SER A 144 12.87 13.50 -2.05
CA SER A 144 12.37 12.68 -3.15
C SER A 144 11.89 13.60 -4.26
N LYS A 145 11.95 13.14 -5.53
CA LYS A 145 11.36 13.91 -6.64
C LYS A 145 9.87 14.15 -6.42
N ILE A 146 9.14 13.17 -5.89
CA ILE A 146 7.70 13.33 -5.55
C ILE A 146 7.47 14.53 -4.62
N ASN A 147 8.23 14.64 -3.52
CA ASN A 147 8.04 15.74 -2.57
C ASN A 147 8.53 17.06 -3.15
N ARG A 148 9.56 17.03 -4.01
CA ARG A 148 10.06 18.19 -4.73
C ARG A 148 8.99 18.74 -5.68
N ASP A 149 8.42 17.89 -6.53
CA ASP A 149 7.38 18.24 -7.51
C ASP A 149 6.13 18.79 -6.79
N LYS A 150 5.73 18.18 -5.65
CA LYS A 150 4.64 18.71 -4.80
C LYS A 150 4.93 20.10 -4.27
N VAL A 151 6.15 20.32 -3.77
CA VAL A 151 6.58 21.63 -3.29
C VAL A 151 6.60 22.66 -4.41
N GLU A 152 7.06 22.31 -5.61
CA GLU A 152 7.05 23.21 -6.77
C GLU A 152 5.63 23.67 -7.11
N VAL A 153 4.65 22.75 -7.07
CA VAL A 153 3.22 23.10 -7.22
C VAL A 153 2.75 24.05 -6.11
N LEU A 154 3.13 23.80 -4.85
CA LEU A 154 2.77 24.66 -3.71
C LEU A 154 3.42 26.06 -3.81
N ILE A 155 4.65 26.15 -4.30
CA ILE A 155 5.35 27.42 -4.58
C ILE A 155 4.58 28.19 -5.66
N ALA A 156 4.28 27.54 -6.79
CA ALA A 156 3.55 28.17 -7.89
C ALA A 156 2.15 28.68 -7.46
N ALA A 157 1.52 27.98 -6.50
CA ALA A 157 0.24 28.38 -5.92
C ALA A 157 0.36 29.44 -4.79
N GLY A 158 1.57 29.88 -4.42
CA GLY A 158 1.78 30.84 -3.32
C GLY A 158 1.39 30.32 -1.93
N ARG A 159 1.36 29.00 -1.74
CA ARG A 159 0.88 28.36 -0.50
C ARG A 159 2.00 28.01 0.50
N MET A 160 3.26 28.17 0.10
CA MET A 160 4.41 27.88 0.96
C MET A 160 4.56 28.93 2.05
N GLU A 161 4.91 28.48 3.25
CA GLU A 161 5.20 29.36 4.38
C GLU A 161 6.70 29.62 4.48
N ALA A 162 7.08 30.69 5.19
CA ALA A 162 8.48 31.08 5.36
C ALA A 162 9.37 29.94 5.88
N ALA A 163 8.87 29.14 6.82
CA ALA A 163 9.58 27.98 7.35
C ALA A 163 9.83 26.90 6.28
N GLY A 164 8.85 26.62 5.42
CA GLY A 164 9.01 25.67 4.33
C GLY A 164 10.00 26.14 3.27
N LEU A 165 9.91 27.42 2.89
CA LEU A 165 10.86 28.04 1.96
C LEU A 165 12.30 27.99 2.49
N ALA A 166 12.52 28.27 3.78
CA ALA A 166 13.85 28.20 4.39
C ALA A 166 14.47 26.80 4.29
N VAL A 167 13.68 25.73 4.48
CA VAL A 167 14.16 24.35 4.35
C VAL A 167 14.51 24.00 2.90
N ILE A 168 13.78 24.56 1.94
CA ILE A 168 14.04 24.37 0.49
C ILE A 168 15.34 25.07 0.10
N GLU A 169 15.51 26.34 0.49
CA GLU A 169 16.73 27.09 0.18
C GLU A 169 17.97 26.46 0.82
N ALA A 170 17.87 25.97 2.05
CA ALA A 170 18.94 25.21 2.67
C ALA A 170 19.28 23.93 1.88
N ALA A 171 18.28 23.24 1.32
CA ALA A 171 18.47 22.03 0.52
C ALA A 171 19.04 22.29 -0.87
N LYS A 172 18.73 23.44 -1.49
CA LYS A 172 19.36 23.88 -2.75
C LYS A 172 20.82 24.23 -2.51
N LYS A 173 21.11 24.96 -1.43
CA LYS A 173 22.47 25.39 -1.09
C LYS A 173 23.45 24.22 -0.90
N ASP A 174 22.96 23.11 -0.34
CA ASP A 174 23.79 21.92 -0.11
C ASP A 174 23.57 20.78 -1.12
N GLY A 175 22.86 21.04 -2.21
CA GLY A 175 22.66 20.11 -3.33
C GLY A 175 21.68 18.97 -3.08
N ARG A 176 21.05 18.88 -1.90
CA ARG A 176 20.05 17.84 -1.60
C ARG A 176 18.78 17.98 -2.43
N TRP A 177 18.44 19.20 -2.86
CA TRP A 177 17.29 19.46 -3.71
C TRP A 177 17.48 18.86 -5.12
N GLU A 178 18.66 19.05 -5.70
CA GLU A 178 19.06 18.54 -7.01
C GLU A 178 19.24 17.02 -6.95
N ALA A 179 19.84 16.52 -5.86
CA ALA A 179 20.04 15.09 -5.60
C ALA A 179 18.76 14.33 -5.17
N ALA A 180 17.57 14.91 -5.39
CA ALA A 180 16.33 14.27 -5.04
C ALA A 180 16.17 12.90 -5.73
N TYR A 181 15.89 11.86 -4.94
CA TYR A 181 15.87 10.49 -5.46
C TYR A 181 14.58 10.17 -6.23
N ASP A 182 14.70 9.26 -7.20
CA ASP A 182 13.60 8.83 -8.05
C ASP A 182 12.50 8.07 -7.31
N PRO A 183 11.24 8.19 -7.75
CA PRO A 183 10.15 7.42 -7.18
C PRO A 183 10.35 5.91 -7.38
N PRO A 184 9.73 5.06 -6.53
CA PRO A 184 9.80 3.61 -6.68
C PRO A 184 9.42 3.07 -8.05
N SER A 185 8.50 3.75 -8.75
CA SER A 185 8.05 3.39 -10.11
C SER A 185 9.15 3.49 -11.18
N LYS A 186 10.21 4.26 -10.93
CA LYS A 186 11.36 4.41 -11.86
C LYS A 186 12.58 3.58 -11.43
N ALA A 187 12.49 2.84 -10.32
CA ALA A 187 13.63 2.09 -9.81
C ALA A 187 13.90 0.85 -10.66
N THR A 188 15.05 0.83 -11.32
CA THR A 188 15.55 -0.31 -12.09
C THR A 188 16.57 -1.10 -11.27
N VAL A 189 16.74 -2.38 -11.60
CA VAL A 189 17.78 -3.23 -10.98
C VAL A 189 19.10 -2.96 -11.72
N PRO A 190 20.14 -2.42 -11.04
CA PRO A 190 21.45 -2.18 -11.64
C PRO A 190 22.16 -3.48 -12.03
N ASP A 191 23.08 -3.40 -12.99
CA ASP A 191 23.73 -4.57 -13.59
C ASP A 191 24.56 -5.38 -12.59
N ASP A 192 25.22 -4.73 -11.64
CA ASP A 192 26.01 -5.41 -10.61
C ASP A 192 25.14 -6.15 -9.58
N LEU A 193 23.98 -5.59 -9.22
CA LEU A 193 22.99 -6.30 -8.41
C LEU A 193 22.38 -7.46 -9.21
N ARG A 194 22.15 -7.28 -10.51
CA ARG A 194 21.65 -8.35 -11.38
C ARG A 194 22.64 -9.51 -11.47
N ALA A 195 23.89 -9.23 -11.79
CA ALA A 195 24.94 -10.24 -11.85
C ALA A 195 25.07 -11.02 -10.53
N ALA A 196 24.96 -10.33 -9.39
CA ALA A 196 25.00 -10.98 -8.08
C ALA A 196 23.76 -11.84 -7.78
N LEU A 197 22.58 -11.45 -8.26
CA LEU A 197 21.37 -12.26 -8.16
C LEU A 197 21.43 -13.48 -9.09
N ASP A 198 21.92 -13.31 -10.32
CA ASP A 198 22.03 -14.38 -11.31
C ASP A 198 23.02 -15.48 -10.86
N ALA A 199 23.98 -15.14 -10.01
CA ALA A 199 24.90 -16.08 -9.37
C ALA A 199 24.26 -16.92 -8.23
N ASP A 200 23.07 -16.54 -7.73
CA ASP A 200 22.32 -17.28 -6.71
C ASP A 200 20.84 -17.43 -7.13
N PRO A 201 20.47 -18.54 -7.81
CA PRO A 201 19.12 -18.76 -8.32
C PRO A 201 18.03 -18.69 -7.25
N LYS A 202 18.35 -19.07 -5.99
CA LYS A 202 17.40 -19.01 -4.88
C LYS A 202 17.12 -17.55 -4.49
N ALA A 203 18.17 -16.74 -4.39
CA ALA A 203 18.03 -15.31 -4.14
C ALA A 203 17.28 -14.60 -5.27
N ALA A 204 17.59 -14.92 -6.54
CA ALA A 204 16.90 -14.34 -7.70
C ALA A 204 15.40 -14.66 -7.70
N ALA A 205 15.04 -15.93 -7.46
CA ALA A 205 13.65 -16.35 -7.38
C ALA A 205 12.89 -15.63 -6.27
N PHE A 206 13.47 -15.52 -5.07
CA PHE A 206 12.84 -14.79 -3.97
C PHE A 206 12.77 -13.27 -4.22
N PHE A 207 13.81 -12.68 -4.80
CA PHE A 207 13.83 -11.27 -5.15
C PHE A 207 12.70 -10.89 -6.13
N ALA A 208 12.32 -11.81 -7.03
CA ALA A 208 11.22 -11.62 -7.96
C ALA A 208 9.83 -11.61 -7.29
N THR A 209 9.69 -12.22 -6.10
CA THR A 209 8.42 -12.26 -5.36
C THR A 209 8.25 -11.09 -4.38
N LEU A 210 9.30 -10.28 -4.19
CA LEU A 210 9.26 -9.14 -3.27
C LEU A 210 8.17 -8.13 -3.66
N SER A 211 7.51 -7.61 -2.63
CA SER A 211 6.64 -6.45 -2.80
C SER A 211 7.42 -5.25 -3.34
N SER A 212 6.73 -4.33 -4.03
CA SER A 212 7.34 -3.10 -4.57
C SER A 212 8.09 -2.30 -3.50
N ALA A 213 7.58 -2.26 -2.27
CA ALA A 213 8.24 -1.60 -1.14
C ALA A 213 9.57 -2.26 -0.78
N ASN A 214 9.61 -3.58 -0.61
CA ASN A 214 10.84 -4.31 -0.29
C ASN A 214 11.86 -4.24 -1.44
N ARG A 215 11.40 -4.38 -2.69
CA ARG A 215 12.24 -4.25 -3.87
C ARG A 215 12.86 -2.86 -3.94
N PHE A 216 12.06 -1.80 -3.82
CA PHE A 216 12.57 -0.43 -3.82
C PHE A 216 13.55 -0.17 -2.68
N ALA A 217 13.27 -0.68 -1.48
CA ALA A 217 14.13 -0.55 -0.32
C ALA A 217 15.55 -1.11 -0.56
N ILE A 218 15.68 -2.21 -1.31
CA ILE A 218 16.97 -2.76 -1.76
C ILE A 218 17.60 -1.83 -2.79
N LEU A 219 16.88 -1.53 -3.88
CA LEU A 219 17.40 -0.75 -5.01
C LEU A 219 17.91 0.62 -4.59
N TYR A 220 17.13 1.33 -3.79
CA TYR A 220 17.50 2.63 -3.24
C TYR A 220 18.77 2.55 -2.38
N ARG A 221 18.90 1.54 -1.51
CA ARG A 221 20.09 1.38 -0.66
C ARG A 221 21.33 0.98 -1.46
N VAL A 222 21.19 0.25 -2.55
CA VAL A 222 22.29 -0.07 -3.47
C VAL A 222 22.72 1.20 -4.23
N GLN A 223 21.78 1.95 -4.81
CA GLN A 223 22.05 3.20 -5.55
C GLN A 223 22.69 4.30 -4.69
N GLU A 224 22.35 4.34 -3.41
CA GLU A 224 22.92 5.31 -2.46
C GLU A 224 24.32 4.96 -1.96
N ALA A 225 24.80 3.73 -2.16
CA ALA A 225 26.18 3.37 -1.82
C ALA A 225 27.16 3.90 -2.89
N LYS A 226 27.71 5.09 -2.66
CA LYS A 226 28.65 5.73 -3.60
C LYS A 226 30.05 5.12 -3.59
N ARG A 227 30.50 4.57 -2.45
CA ARG A 227 31.81 3.91 -2.34
C ARG A 227 31.72 2.46 -2.87
N PRO A 228 32.59 2.04 -3.80
CA PRO A 228 32.54 0.71 -4.40
C PRO A 228 32.48 -0.44 -3.38
N GLU A 229 33.27 -0.37 -2.31
CA GLU A 229 33.35 -1.40 -1.28
C GLU A 229 32.04 -1.47 -0.48
N THR A 230 31.43 -0.31 -0.21
CA THR A 230 30.14 -0.25 0.48
C THR A 230 29.02 -0.78 -0.41
N ARG A 231 29.10 -0.53 -1.72
CA ARG A 231 28.13 -1.00 -2.70
C ARG A 231 28.18 -2.52 -2.84
N ALA A 232 29.37 -3.08 -3.04
CA ALA A 232 29.59 -4.51 -3.11
C ALA A 232 29.10 -5.23 -1.83
N ARG A 233 29.46 -4.70 -0.65
CA ARG A 233 28.97 -5.25 0.64
C ARG A 233 27.45 -5.21 0.76
N ARG A 234 26.80 -4.11 0.35
CA ARG A 234 25.33 -4.02 0.40
C ARG A 234 24.67 -5.03 -0.54
N ILE A 235 25.17 -5.17 -1.75
CA ILE A 235 24.68 -6.15 -2.72
C ILE A 235 24.78 -7.55 -2.13
N ALA A 236 25.96 -7.95 -1.65
CA ALA A 236 26.18 -9.26 -1.03
C ALA A 236 25.20 -9.50 0.14
N ASN A 237 25.01 -8.51 1.01
CA ASN A 237 24.07 -8.63 2.14
C ASN A 237 22.61 -8.83 1.67
N PHE A 238 22.16 -8.11 0.65
CA PHE A 238 20.79 -8.23 0.14
C PHE A 238 20.56 -9.54 -0.62
N VAL A 239 21.55 -10.01 -1.38
CA VAL A 239 21.49 -11.33 -2.03
C VAL A 239 21.39 -12.41 -0.96
N ALA A 240 22.24 -12.38 0.06
CA ALA A 240 22.19 -13.34 1.17
C ALA A 240 20.86 -13.28 1.95
N MET A 241 20.29 -12.09 2.18
CA MET A 241 18.97 -11.92 2.77
C MET A 241 17.88 -12.57 1.91
N CYS A 242 17.90 -12.35 0.59
CA CYS A 242 16.95 -12.97 -0.33
C CYS A 242 17.11 -14.50 -0.38
N ALA A 243 18.35 -15.01 -0.34
CA ALA A 243 18.64 -16.45 -0.29
C ALA A 243 18.06 -17.12 0.99
N ARG A 244 17.92 -16.35 2.08
CA ARG A 244 17.25 -16.80 3.32
C ARG A 244 15.73 -16.61 3.32
N GLY A 245 15.16 -15.95 2.30
CA GLY A 245 13.73 -15.66 2.22
C GLY A 245 13.29 -14.52 3.15
N GLU A 246 14.19 -13.60 3.48
CA GLU A 246 13.95 -12.49 4.41
C GLU A 246 13.62 -11.18 3.70
N THR A 247 12.87 -10.29 4.37
CA THR A 247 12.49 -8.96 3.86
C THR A 247 12.99 -7.83 4.77
N ILE A 248 13.01 -6.59 4.24
CA ILE A 248 13.38 -5.39 5.02
C ILE A 248 12.21 -4.92 5.89
N HIS A 249 11.00 -4.99 5.32
CA HIS A 249 9.74 -4.60 5.95
C HIS A 249 8.92 -5.82 6.36
#